data_AF-R6WFC4-F1
#
_entry.id   AF-R6WFC4-F1
#
_cell.length_a   1.000
_cell.length_b   1.000
_cell.length_c   1.000
_cell.angle_alpha   90.00
_cell.angle_beta   90.00
_cell.angle_gamma   90.00
#
_symmetry.space_group_name_H-M   'P 1'
#
loop_
_entity.id
_entity.type
_entity.pdbx_description
1 polymer ?
#
loop_
_entity_poly.entity_id
_entity_poly.type
_entity_poly.pdbx_seq_one_letter_code
_entity_poly.pdbx_strand_id
1 'polypeptide(L)'
;MQAQAKRPPQAKQSAQEHKKVRPPAGAEQRGAQPSKRPPGNGAVRTARPTAKQPVKKVKRPLTPEQKAKLEARRRAMEEARKRMLKRLGAVLLVFLTCYTVISLVTATLMWVNFNRVSRTDIYYVAVYSPKKNPESKKEKEKKLAECPASDANIDGSLYISYTALSSLGEIGMVGDTSGLTVVFRDSGDVACFTAFSTCITVNGIPASLSAPVVRTGNEYWFPVEFLQKYMSGITVTKGSDGDGVPMCKVMLSEYGGIPSLKNHSDYGTDGVSEPEYSQDDSGE
;
A
#
# COMPACT_ATOMS: atom_id res chain seq x y z
N MET A 1 -60.61 10.69 26.95
CA MET A 1 -60.31 11.86 26.08
C MET A 1 -59.00 11.50 25.38
N GLN A 2 -58.91 11.39 24.05
CA GLN A 2 -59.04 12.44 23.01
C GLN A 2 -58.00 13.57 23.18
N ALA A 3 -57.20 13.97 22.17
CA ALA A 3 -57.02 13.40 20.82
C ALA A 3 -55.72 13.90 20.14
N GLN A 4 -55.30 13.19 19.07
CA GLN A 4 -54.62 13.64 17.82
C GLN A 4 -53.60 14.82 17.88
N ALA A 5 -52.30 14.64 17.60
CA ALA A 5 -51.62 14.22 16.35
C ALA A 5 -51.42 15.32 15.27
N LYS A 6 -50.17 15.49 14.79
CA LYS A 6 -49.85 16.08 13.46
C LYS A 6 -48.42 15.78 12.95
N ARG A 7 -48.37 15.20 11.74
CA ARG A 7 -47.31 15.16 10.70
C ARG A 7 -48.07 15.28 9.36
N PRO A 8 -47.44 15.51 8.19
CA PRO A 8 -46.17 16.18 7.90
C PRO A 8 -46.46 17.48 7.08
N PRO A 9 -45.73 17.85 6.01
CA PRO A 9 -45.77 17.12 4.72
C PRO A 9 -44.40 16.85 4.06
N GLN A 10 -44.40 16.07 2.97
CA GLN A 10 -43.25 15.83 2.10
C GLN A 10 -43.34 16.65 0.80
N ALA A 11 -42.19 17.01 0.22
CA ALA A 11 -42.00 17.12 -1.23
C ALA A 11 -40.91 16.10 -1.60
N LYS A 12 -41.14 15.07 -2.44
CA LYS A 12 -41.56 15.02 -3.85
C LYS A 12 -40.49 15.50 -4.84
N GLN A 13 -39.86 14.50 -5.48
CA GLN A 13 -39.44 14.48 -6.89
C GLN A 13 -38.26 15.43 -7.25
N SER A 14 -37.33 15.06 -8.14
CA SER A 14 -37.48 14.18 -9.30
C SER A 14 -36.47 13.03 -9.38
N ALA A 15 -36.89 11.97 -10.07
CA ALA A 15 -35.99 10.99 -10.68
C ALA A 15 -35.96 11.25 -12.19
N GLN A 16 -34.83 11.01 -12.84
CA GLN A 16 -34.79 10.92 -14.30
C GLN A 16 -33.77 9.86 -14.75
N GLU A 17 -34.29 8.72 -15.16
CA GLU A 17 -33.52 7.64 -15.79
C GLU A 17 -33.52 7.79 -17.33
N HIS A 18 -32.73 6.96 -18.00
CA HIS A 18 -32.41 6.94 -19.43
C HIS A 18 -31.37 8.01 -19.88
N LYS A 19 -30.43 7.72 -20.78
CA LYS A 19 -30.45 6.69 -21.84
C LYS A 19 -29.04 6.16 -22.19
N LYS A 20 -28.93 4.85 -22.41
CA LYS A 20 -27.70 4.10 -22.73
C LYS A 20 -27.26 4.26 -24.20
N VAL A 21 -26.14 4.96 -24.48
CA VAL A 21 -25.41 4.91 -25.77
C VAL A 21 -23.88 5.01 -25.56
N ARG A 22 -23.12 4.26 -26.37
CA ARG A 22 -21.65 4.18 -26.55
C ARG A 22 -21.44 3.64 -27.99
N PRO A 23 -20.28 3.71 -28.68
CA PRO A 23 -19.02 4.47 -28.50
C PRO A 23 -18.85 5.46 -29.71
N PRO A 24 -17.68 5.86 -30.26
CA PRO A 24 -16.27 5.63 -29.88
C PRO A 24 -15.36 6.88 -29.83
N ALA A 25 -14.08 6.62 -29.55
CA ALA A 25 -13.01 7.60 -29.38
C ALA A 25 -12.57 8.31 -30.68
N GLY A 26 -12.00 9.51 -30.51
CA GLY A 26 -11.12 10.16 -31.47
C GLY A 26 -9.91 10.73 -30.73
N ALA A 27 -8.70 10.47 -31.22
CA ALA A 27 -7.46 11.02 -30.68
C ALA A 27 -6.87 12.03 -31.67
N GLU A 28 -6.62 13.27 -31.23
CA GLU A 28 -5.98 14.27 -32.07
C GLU A 28 -4.46 14.14 -32.06
N GLN A 29 -3.88 14.13 -33.26
CA GLN A 29 -2.49 14.55 -33.48
C GLN A 29 -2.42 15.56 -34.62
N ARG A 30 -1.47 16.50 -34.47
CA ARG A 30 -1.06 17.49 -35.48
C ARG A 30 -0.70 16.78 -36.81
N GLY A 31 -0.89 17.36 -38.00
CA GLY A 31 -1.39 18.70 -38.32
C GLY A 31 -0.50 19.40 -39.36
N ALA A 32 -0.89 19.36 -40.65
CA ALA A 32 -0.37 20.18 -41.74
C ALA A 32 -1.37 20.21 -42.93
N GLN A 33 -1.45 21.33 -43.65
CA GLN A 33 -2.36 21.62 -44.79
C GLN A 33 -1.53 22.00 -46.06
N PRO A 34 -2.10 22.29 -47.26
CA PRO A 34 -3.48 22.21 -47.78
C PRO A 34 -3.53 21.28 -49.05
N SER A 35 -4.29 21.41 -50.18
CA SER A 35 -5.27 22.39 -50.68
C SER A 35 -6.21 21.87 -51.81
N LYS A 36 -7.51 22.21 -51.68
CA LYS A 36 -8.54 22.61 -52.68
C LYS A 36 -8.59 22.06 -54.13
N ARG A 37 -9.81 21.54 -54.45
CA ARG A 37 -10.62 21.64 -55.72
C ARG A 37 -10.33 20.69 -56.91
N PRO A 38 -11.36 20.36 -57.76
CA PRO A 38 -12.82 20.40 -57.58
C PRO A 38 -13.48 19.01 -57.94
N PRO A 39 -14.68 18.80 -58.57
CA PRO A 39 -15.51 17.61 -58.32
C PRO A 39 -15.49 16.56 -59.46
N GLY A 40 -16.18 15.43 -59.25
CA GLY A 40 -16.26 14.32 -60.23
C GLY A 40 -17.20 14.55 -61.41
N ASN A 41 -16.89 13.93 -62.55
CA ASN A 41 -17.70 13.98 -63.77
C ASN A 41 -18.96 13.10 -63.68
N GLY A 42 -20.13 13.71 -63.86
CA GLY A 42 -21.36 13.00 -64.22
C GLY A 42 -21.34 12.55 -65.69
N ALA A 43 -21.92 11.37 -65.98
CA ALA A 43 -21.76 10.70 -67.27
C ALA A 43 -22.50 11.37 -68.44
N VAL A 44 -21.86 11.39 -69.61
CA VAL A 44 -22.52 11.51 -70.92
C VAL A 44 -22.02 10.38 -71.83
N ARG A 45 -22.95 9.60 -72.38
CA ARG A 45 -22.68 8.64 -73.47
C ARG A 45 -22.66 9.40 -74.81
N THR A 46 -21.73 9.06 -75.71
CA THR A 46 -21.98 8.75 -77.15
C THR A 46 -20.65 8.50 -77.88
N ALA A 47 -20.74 8.15 -79.17
CA ALA A 47 -19.66 8.05 -80.16
C ALA A 47 -18.56 7.01 -79.90
N ARG A 48 -18.53 6.00 -80.78
CA ARG A 48 -17.47 4.98 -80.93
C ARG A 48 -16.35 5.52 -81.82
N PRO A 49 -15.12 5.73 -81.32
CA PRO A 49 -13.93 5.70 -82.16
C PRO A 49 -13.60 4.25 -82.53
N THR A 50 -12.94 4.09 -83.66
CA THR A 50 -12.34 2.82 -84.11
C THR A 50 -11.47 2.18 -83.03
N ALA A 51 -11.39 0.84 -83.05
CA ALA A 51 -10.56 0.08 -82.13
C ALA A 51 -9.08 0.42 -82.34
N LYS A 52 -8.55 1.33 -81.52
CA LYS A 52 -7.10 1.53 -81.39
C LYS A 52 -6.53 0.20 -80.91
N GLN A 53 -5.73 -0.43 -81.77
CA GLN A 53 -5.02 -1.66 -81.44
C GLN A 53 -4.34 -1.50 -80.07
N PRO A 54 -4.29 -2.55 -79.23
CA PRO A 54 -3.48 -2.49 -78.02
C PRO A 54 -2.04 -2.29 -78.44
N VAL A 55 -1.55 -1.05 -78.33
CA VAL A 55 -0.13 -0.73 -78.48
C VAL A 55 0.55 -1.47 -77.35
N LYS A 56 1.01 -2.70 -77.63
CA LYS A 56 1.92 -3.45 -76.78
C LYS A 56 3.01 -2.44 -76.43
N LYS A 57 3.09 -2.07 -75.15
CA LYS A 57 4.28 -1.40 -74.62
C LYS A 57 5.40 -2.42 -74.75
N VAL A 58 6.02 -2.46 -75.93
CA VAL A 58 7.22 -3.23 -76.20
C VAL A 58 8.18 -2.84 -75.10
N LYS A 59 8.45 -3.78 -74.20
CA LYS A 59 9.50 -3.62 -73.19
C LYS A 59 10.78 -3.49 -73.99
N ARG A 60 11.16 -2.26 -74.36
CA ARG A 60 12.45 -1.99 -74.99
C ARG A 60 13.48 -2.72 -74.14
N PRO A 61 14.23 -3.69 -74.69
CA PRO A 61 15.21 -4.41 -73.90
C PRO A 61 16.15 -3.36 -73.32
N LEU A 62 16.29 -3.33 -71.98
CA LEU A 62 17.23 -2.40 -71.34
C LEU A 62 18.57 -2.57 -72.02
N THR A 63 19.13 -1.47 -72.53
CA THR A 63 20.48 -1.46 -73.10
C THR A 63 21.47 -2.04 -72.09
N PRO A 64 22.57 -2.66 -72.54
CA PRO A 64 23.53 -3.31 -71.64
C PRO A 64 23.99 -2.37 -70.51
N GLU A 65 24.20 -1.09 -70.80
CA GLU A 65 24.48 -0.05 -69.81
C GLU A 65 23.36 0.14 -68.76
N GLN A 66 22.08 0.15 -69.17
CA GLN A 66 20.96 0.27 -68.24
C GLN A 66 20.82 -0.96 -67.35
N LYS A 67 21.12 -2.17 -67.86
CA LYS A 67 21.20 -3.39 -67.03
C LYS A 67 22.37 -3.31 -66.05
N ALA A 68 23.57 -3.00 -66.53
CA ALA A 68 24.76 -2.87 -65.70
C ALA A 68 24.58 -1.81 -64.59
N LYS A 69 23.99 -0.65 -64.92
CA LYS A 69 23.69 0.42 -63.97
C LYS A 69 22.60 0.01 -62.96
N LEU A 70 21.62 -0.81 -63.35
CA LEU A 70 20.63 -1.38 -62.43
C LEU A 70 21.25 -2.41 -61.48
N GLU A 71 22.12 -3.29 -61.99
CA GLU A 71 22.82 -4.30 -61.19
C GLU A 71 23.84 -3.67 -60.22
N ALA A 72 24.63 -2.71 -60.67
CA ALA A 72 25.51 -1.93 -59.81
C ALA A 72 24.72 -1.24 -58.69
N ARG A 73 23.56 -0.67 -59.01
CA ARG A 73 22.65 -0.06 -58.01
C ARG A 73 22.04 -1.08 -57.05
N ARG A 74 21.78 -2.31 -57.48
CA ARG A 74 21.37 -3.43 -56.60
C ARG A 74 22.50 -3.84 -55.66
N ARG A 75 23.71 -4.09 -56.16
CA ARG A 75 24.89 -4.46 -55.36
C ARG A 75 25.21 -3.38 -54.31
N ALA A 76 25.20 -2.11 -54.70
CA ALA A 76 25.36 -0.98 -53.79
C ALA A 76 24.24 -0.90 -52.72
N MET A 77 22.98 -1.19 -53.09
CA MET A 77 21.86 -1.23 -52.14
C MET A 77 21.99 -2.42 -51.16
N GLU A 78 22.46 -3.58 -51.60
CA GLU A 78 22.72 -4.73 -50.72
C GLU A 78 23.88 -4.46 -49.75
N GLU A 79 24.95 -3.82 -50.20
CA GLU A 79 26.03 -3.37 -49.32
C GLU A 79 25.55 -2.34 -48.30
N ALA A 80 24.79 -1.33 -48.74
CA ALA A 80 24.19 -0.34 -47.84
C ALA A 80 23.29 -1.02 -46.80
N ARG A 81 22.47 -2.00 -47.21
CA ARG A 81 21.61 -2.80 -46.33
C ARG A 81 22.43 -3.64 -45.34
N LYS A 82 23.52 -4.28 -45.77
CA LYS A 82 24.45 -5.02 -44.88
C LYS A 82 25.12 -4.10 -43.85
N ARG A 83 25.55 -2.89 -44.26
CA ARG A 83 26.11 -1.86 -43.36
C ARG A 83 25.05 -1.34 -42.38
N MET A 84 23.81 -1.15 -42.83
CA MET A 84 22.68 -0.73 -41.99
C MET A 84 22.28 -1.79 -40.96
N LEU A 85 22.18 -3.08 -41.34
CA LEU A 85 21.90 -4.16 -40.39
C LEU A 85 23.00 -4.30 -39.33
N LYS A 86 24.29 -4.16 -39.70
CA LYS A 86 25.39 -4.16 -38.71
C LYS A 86 25.27 -3.02 -37.70
N ARG A 87 24.89 -1.80 -38.14
CA ARG A 87 24.63 -0.67 -37.24
C ARG A 87 23.41 -0.90 -36.34
N LEU A 88 22.31 -1.41 -36.90
CA LEU A 88 21.11 -1.77 -36.13
C LEU A 88 21.40 -2.85 -35.07
N GLY A 89 22.17 -3.89 -35.42
CA GLY A 89 22.60 -4.92 -34.48
C GLY A 89 23.48 -4.38 -33.36
N ALA A 90 24.42 -3.47 -33.66
CA ALA A 90 25.25 -2.82 -32.65
C ALA A 90 24.42 -1.92 -31.71
N VAL A 91 23.49 -1.11 -32.24
CA VAL A 91 22.59 -0.28 -31.43
C VAL A 91 21.65 -1.14 -30.58
N LEU A 92 21.10 -2.22 -31.14
CA LEU A 92 20.28 -3.18 -30.39
C LEU A 92 21.06 -3.85 -29.27
N LEU A 93 22.31 -4.23 -29.50
CA LEU A 93 23.18 -4.84 -28.49
C LEU A 93 23.47 -3.86 -27.35
N VAL A 94 23.82 -2.60 -27.65
CA VAL A 94 24.03 -1.54 -26.64
C VAL A 94 22.75 -1.23 -25.87
N PHE A 95 21.59 -1.23 -26.53
CA PHE A 95 20.30 -1.08 -25.85
C PHE A 95 20.02 -2.27 -24.92
N LEU A 96 20.29 -3.50 -25.38
CA LEU A 96 20.06 -4.72 -24.60
C LEU A 96 20.98 -4.78 -23.37
N THR A 97 22.27 -4.45 -23.50
CA THR A 97 23.21 -4.44 -22.37
C THR A 97 22.87 -3.34 -21.36
N CYS A 98 22.47 -2.15 -21.82
CA CYS A 98 22.00 -1.08 -20.95
C CYS A 98 20.71 -1.50 -20.21
N TYR A 99 19.75 -2.11 -20.90
CA TYR A 99 18.53 -2.65 -20.31
C TYR A 99 18.83 -3.75 -19.28
N THR A 100 19.74 -4.70 -19.55
CA THR A 100 20.10 -5.74 -18.57
C THR A 100 20.83 -5.17 -17.37
N VAL A 101 21.71 -4.18 -17.54
CA VAL A 101 22.39 -3.51 -16.41
C VAL A 101 21.39 -2.75 -15.54
N ILE A 102 20.49 -1.97 -16.13
CA ILE A 102 19.42 -1.28 -15.39
C ILE A 102 18.53 -2.28 -14.65
N SER A 103 18.14 -3.37 -15.33
CA SER A 103 17.32 -4.44 -14.74
C SER A 103 18.02 -5.13 -13.57
N LEU A 104 19.33 -5.38 -13.68
CA LEU A 104 20.14 -5.96 -12.60
C LEU A 104 20.25 -5.01 -11.40
N VAL A 105 20.42 -3.70 -11.64
CA VAL A 105 20.44 -2.68 -10.58
C VAL A 105 19.09 -2.58 -9.88
N THR A 106 17.96 -2.53 -10.61
CA THR A 106 16.63 -2.53 -9.98
C THR A 106 16.33 -3.84 -9.25
N ALA A 107 16.74 -5.00 -9.77
CA ALA A 107 16.60 -6.28 -9.09
C ALA A 107 17.45 -6.33 -7.80
N THR A 108 18.65 -5.74 -7.82
CA THR A 108 19.54 -5.67 -6.64
C THR A 108 18.99 -4.72 -5.59
N LEU A 109 18.49 -3.54 -5.99
CA LEU A 109 17.82 -2.60 -5.09
C LEU A 109 16.55 -3.21 -4.49
N MET A 110 15.75 -3.92 -5.29
CA MET A 110 14.56 -4.64 -4.83
C MET A 110 14.93 -5.76 -3.85
N TRP A 111 15.97 -6.55 -4.14
CA TRP A 111 16.49 -7.61 -3.26
C TRP A 111 17.02 -7.05 -1.92
N VAL A 112 17.77 -5.94 -1.94
CA VAL A 112 18.28 -5.27 -0.73
C VAL A 112 17.14 -4.68 0.09
N ASN A 113 16.12 -4.11 -0.56
CA ASN A 113 14.94 -3.58 0.13
C ASN A 113 14.10 -4.72 0.73
N PHE A 114 13.85 -5.80 -0.03
CA PHE A 114 13.13 -6.98 0.43
C PHE A 114 13.86 -7.66 1.60
N ASN A 115 15.17 -7.87 1.52
CA ASN A 115 15.93 -8.45 2.65
C ASN A 115 16.08 -7.51 3.86
N ARG A 116 15.77 -6.22 3.73
CA ARG A 116 15.65 -5.28 4.86
C ARG A 116 14.26 -5.25 5.48
N VAL A 117 13.20 -5.36 4.67
CA VAL A 117 11.80 -5.24 5.11
C VAL A 117 11.21 -6.61 5.50
N SER A 118 11.55 -7.67 4.77
CA SER A 118 11.02 -9.03 4.95
C SER A 118 11.76 -9.87 6.00
N ARG A 119 12.66 -9.25 6.79
CA ARG A 119 12.94 -9.71 8.17
C ARG A 119 11.88 -9.18 9.13
N THR A 120 10.62 -9.45 8.80
CA THR A 120 9.56 -9.57 9.81
C THR A 120 9.78 -10.90 10.53
N ASP A 121 10.81 -10.92 11.40
CA ASP A 121 11.06 -12.04 12.30
C ASP A 121 9.77 -12.29 13.11
N ILE A 122 9.21 -13.49 13.03
CA ILE A 122 7.85 -13.76 13.54
C ILE A 122 7.94 -14.01 15.05
N TYR A 123 7.75 -12.95 15.84
CA TYR A 123 7.91 -12.98 17.29
C TYR A 123 6.75 -13.73 17.97
N TYR A 124 7.04 -14.73 18.80
CA TYR A 124 6.07 -15.12 19.83
C TYR A 124 6.10 -14.11 20.99
N VAL A 125 4.99 -13.98 21.73
CA VAL A 125 4.92 -13.06 22.88
C VAL A 125 4.83 -13.87 24.16
N ALA A 126 5.79 -13.72 25.06
CA ALA A 126 5.83 -14.45 26.33
C ALA A 126 5.85 -13.48 27.52
N VAL A 127 5.01 -13.77 28.51
CA VAL A 127 4.76 -12.93 29.68
C VAL A 127 5.43 -13.54 30.89
N TYR A 128 6.14 -12.74 31.69
CA TYR A 128 6.93 -13.18 32.84
C TYR A 128 6.66 -12.33 34.09
N SER A 129 6.73 -12.94 35.27
CA SER A 129 7.09 -12.21 36.49
C SER A 129 8.62 -12.20 36.64
N PRO A 130 9.21 -11.09 37.10
CA PRO A 130 10.62 -11.06 37.48
C PRO A 130 10.87 -11.96 38.70
N LYS A 131 12.13 -12.05 39.11
CA LYS A 131 12.56 -12.78 40.33
C LYS A 131 12.19 -11.98 41.58
N LYS A 132 11.88 -12.66 42.68
CA LYS A 132 11.71 -12.04 44.00
C LYS A 132 13.01 -11.44 44.54
N ASN A 133 14.16 -12.04 44.25
CA ASN A 133 15.46 -11.42 44.42
C ASN A 133 16.22 -11.36 43.08
N PRO A 134 16.50 -10.16 42.51
CA PRO A 134 17.17 -10.03 41.22
C PRO A 134 18.61 -10.58 41.24
N GLU A 135 19.32 -10.48 42.36
CA GLU A 135 20.70 -10.97 42.52
C GLU A 135 20.78 -12.51 42.60
N SER A 136 19.64 -13.18 42.87
CA SER A 136 19.59 -14.63 43.04
C SER A 136 19.86 -15.36 41.73
N LYS A 137 21.07 -15.92 41.59
CA LYS A 137 21.44 -16.81 40.48
C LYS A 137 20.70 -18.16 40.48
N LYS A 138 20.10 -18.56 41.61
CA LYS A 138 19.29 -19.78 41.73
C LYS A 138 17.83 -19.56 41.34
N GLU A 139 17.31 -18.36 41.55
CA GLU A 139 15.94 -18.00 41.17
C GLU A 139 15.86 -17.69 39.68
N LYS A 140 14.76 -18.11 39.05
CA LYS A 140 14.44 -17.86 37.65
C LYS A 140 13.17 -17.01 37.56
N GLU A 141 13.07 -16.23 36.49
CA GLU A 141 11.84 -15.54 36.11
C GLU A 141 10.74 -16.58 35.83
N LYS A 142 9.51 -16.31 36.27
CA LYS A 142 8.40 -17.25 36.10
C LYS A 142 7.59 -16.83 34.87
N LYS A 143 7.58 -17.68 33.84
CA LYS A 143 6.67 -17.55 32.69
C LYS A 143 5.22 -17.69 33.18
N LEU A 144 4.37 -16.73 32.83
CA LEU A 144 2.97 -16.60 33.25
C LEU A 144 2.02 -17.00 32.12
N ALA A 145 2.28 -16.52 30.91
CA ALA A 145 1.50 -16.79 29.71
C ALA A 145 2.36 -16.73 28.44
N GLU A 146 1.81 -17.20 27.32
CA GLU A 146 2.43 -17.15 26.00
C GLU A 146 1.37 -17.05 24.91
N CYS A 147 1.67 -16.26 23.87
CA CYS A 147 0.93 -16.18 22.62
C CYS A 147 1.81 -16.78 21.51
N PRO A 148 1.36 -17.83 20.79
CA PRO A 148 2.11 -18.42 19.69
C PRO A 148 2.46 -17.40 18.61
N ALA A 149 3.59 -17.61 17.94
CA ALA A 149 4.07 -16.75 16.84
C ALA A 149 3.05 -16.61 15.70
N SER A 150 2.26 -17.65 15.43
CA SER A 150 1.17 -17.66 14.44
C SER A 150 0.01 -16.72 14.78
N ASP A 151 -0.22 -16.48 16.07
CA ASP A 151 -1.44 -15.84 16.58
C ASP A 151 -1.16 -14.40 17.01
N ALA A 152 0.07 -14.16 17.50
CA ALA A 152 0.54 -12.85 17.93
C ALA A 152 0.88 -11.90 16.76
N ASN A 153 1.14 -12.39 15.55
CA ASN A 153 1.53 -11.56 14.40
C ASN A 153 0.35 -11.40 13.43
N ILE A 154 -0.46 -10.36 13.63
CA ILE A 154 -1.68 -10.08 12.85
C ILE A 154 -1.41 -8.85 11.96
N ASP A 155 -1.61 -8.98 10.65
CA ASP A 155 -1.44 -7.90 9.66
C ASP A 155 -0.12 -7.11 9.76
N GLY A 156 0.97 -7.82 10.11
CA GLY A 156 2.32 -7.26 10.25
C GLY A 156 2.58 -6.52 11.58
N SER A 157 1.58 -6.43 12.46
CA SER A 157 1.70 -5.89 13.82
C SER A 157 1.76 -7.01 14.86
N LEU A 158 2.40 -6.73 16.00
CA LEU A 158 2.58 -7.69 17.09
C LEU A 158 1.58 -7.44 18.22
N TYR A 159 0.90 -8.50 18.68
CA TYR A 159 -0.20 -8.45 19.64
C TYR A 159 0.01 -9.38 20.83
N ILE A 160 -0.59 -9.00 21.96
CA ILE A 160 -0.76 -9.83 23.15
C ILE A 160 -2.25 -10.15 23.33
N SER A 161 -2.57 -11.39 23.68
CA SER A 161 -3.96 -11.79 23.99
C SER A 161 -4.41 -11.18 25.33
N TYR A 162 -5.72 -10.96 25.50
CA TYR A 162 -6.28 -10.51 26.76
C TYR A 162 -5.92 -11.46 27.91
N THR A 163 -5.99 -12.77 27.68
CA THR A 163 -5.62 -13.81 28.64
C THR A 163 -4.16 -13.66 29.09
N ALA A 164 -3.24 -13.37 28.16
CA ALA A 164 -1.84 -13.14 28.49
C ALA A 164 -1.62 -11.78 29.19
N LEU A 165 -2.32 -10.72 28.77
CA LEU A 165 -2.31 -9.40 29.41
C LEU A 165 -2.79 -9.50 30.87
N SER A 166 -3.92 -10.15 31.12
CA SER A 166 -4.49 -10.36 32.46
C SER A 166 -3.63 -11.23 33.39
N SER A 167 -2.59 -11.88 32.88
CA SER A 167 -1.63 -12.61 33.72
C SER A 167 -0.65 -11.69 34.48
N LEU A 168 -0.59 -10.40 34.13
CA LEU A 168 0.31 -9.41 34.75
C LEU A 168 -0.20 -8.82 36.08
N GLY A 169 -1.49 -8.84 36.37
CA GLY A 169 -2.09 -8.18 37.54
C GLY A 169 -3.63 -8.21 37.48
N GLU A 170 -4.33 -7.48 38.36
CA GLU A 170 -5.81 -7.44 38.32
C GLU A 170 -6.35 -6.55 37.19
N ILE A 171 -6.13 -6.98 35.94
CA ILE A 171 -6.62 -6.33 34.74
C ILE A 171 -7.96 -6.98 34.34
N GLY A 172 -9.05 -6.22 34.46
CA GLY A 172 -10.37 -6.60 33.97
C GLY A 172 -10.66 -6.02 32.58
N MET A 173 -11.61 -6.60 31.87
CA MET A 173 -12.16 -6.07 30.62
C MET A 173 -13.68 -6.19 30.61
N VAL A 174 -14.36 -5.11 30.18
CA VAL A 174 -15.81 -5.02 30.05
C VAL A 174 -16.13 -4.38 28.70
N GLY A 175 -17.07 -4.95 27.94
CA GLY A 175 -17.45 -4.41 26.63
C GLY A 175 -17.99 -5.47 25.68
N ASP A 176 -18.16 -5.11 24.42
CA ASP A 176 -18.72 -5.96 23.37
C ASP A 176 -17.93 -5.85 22.04
N THR A 177 -18.59 -6.04 20.90
CA THR A 177 -17.98 -5.91 19.56
C THR A 177 -18.01 -4.49 19.00
N SER A 178 -18.49 -3.50 19.77
CA SER A 178 -18.54 -2.07 19.39
C SER A 178 -17.55 -1.22 20.20
N GLY A 179 -17.33 -1.56 21.48
CA GLY A 179 -16.36 -0.89 22.35
C GLY A 179 -15.91 -1.77 23.51
N LEU A 180 -14.67 -1.57 23.95
CA LEU A 180 -14.02 -2.30 25.04
C LEU A 180 -13.42 -1.34 26.05
N THR A 181 -13.59 -1.63 27.33
CA THR A 181 -13.02 -0.90 28.45
C THR A 181 -12.16 -1.86 29.26
N VAL A 182 -10.84 -1.64 29.24
CA VAL A 182 -9.87 -2.35 30.07
C VAL A 182 -9.66 -1.54 31.35
N VAL A 183 -9.74 -2.21 32.50
CA VAL A 183 -9.68 -1.59 33.84
C VAL A 183 -8.57 -2.25 34.65
N PHE A 184 -7.59 -1.47 35.08
CA PHE A 184 -6.52 -1.90 35.96
C PHE A 184 -6.98 -1.69 37.40
N ARG A 185 -7.47 -2.74 38.07
CA ARG A 185 -8.19 -2.60 39.34
C ARG A 185 -7.32 -2.06 40.47
N ASP A 186 -6.05 -2.47 40.50
CA ASP A 186 -5.09 -2.13 41.55
C ASP A 186 -4.73 -0.62 41.57
N SER A 187 -4.75 0.03 40.40
CA SER A 187 -4.48 1.48 40.26
C SER A 187 -5.75 2.32 40.03
N GLY A 188 -6.83 1.70 39.54
CA GLY A 188 -8.05 2.38 39.10
C GLY A 188 -7.99 2.91 37.66
N ASP A 189 -6.90 2.67 36.92
CA ASP A 189 -6.73 3.18 35.56
C ASP A 189 -7.68 2.53 34.55
N VAL A 190 -8.02 3.27 33.49
CA VAL A 190 -8.99 2.83 32.46
C VAL A 190 -8.50 3.16 31.05
N ALA A 191 -8.47 2.16 30.17
CA ALA A 191 -8.27 2.33 28.73
C ALA A 191 -9.52 1.92 27.96
N CYS A 192 -10.07 2.81 27.14
CA CYS A 192 -11.22 2.55 26.27
C CYS A 192 -10.79 2.45 24.81
N PHE A 193 -11.27 1.42 24.11
CA PHE A 193 -10.97 1.10 22.73
C PHE A 193 -12.26 1.05 21.92
N THR A 194 -12.33 1.76 20.80
CA THR A 194 -13.46 1.67 19.87
C THR A 194 -13.17 0.55 18.85
N ALA A 195 -14.17 -0.30 18.56
CA ALA A 195 -13.97 -1.43 17.66
C ALA A 195 -13.49 -0.98 16.26
N PHE A 196 -12.50 -1.70 15.72
CA PHE A 196 -11.84 -1.40 14.44
C PHE A 196 -11.17 -0.02 14.35
N SER A 197 -11.02 0.71 15.47
CA SER A 197 -10.37 2.01 15.52
C SER A 197 -8.96 1.93 16.09
N THR A 198 -8.06 2.73 15.54
CA THR A 198 -6.74 3.06 16.12
C THR A 198 -6.83 4.13 17.22
N CYS A 199 -7.95 4.85 17.31
CA CYS A 199 -8.20 5.84 18.36
C CYS A 199 -8.66 5.16 19.64
N ILE A 200 -7.98 5.48 20.74
CA ILE A 200 -8.27 5.00 22.09
C ILE A 200 -8.42 6.19 23.04
N THR A 201 -8.92 5.97 24.26
CA THR A 201 -8.69 6.89 25.37
C THR A 201 -7.99 6.18 26.52
N VAL A 202 -7.05 6.86 27.16
CA VAL A 202 -6.24 6.34 28.28
C VAL A 202 -6.40 7.31 29.44
N ASN A 203 -6.98 6.84 30.55
CA ASN A 203 -7.46 7.67 31.66
C ASN A 203 -8.33 8.85 31.19
N GLY A 204 -9.18 8.60 30.19
CA GLY A 204 -10.07 9.57 29.56
C GLY A 204 -9.43 10.45 28.48
N ILE A 205 -8.11 10.43 28.31
CA ILE A 205 -7.36 11.29 27.40
C ILE A 205 -7.24 10.61 26.01
N PRO A 206 -7.59 11.28 24.89
CA PRO A 206 -7.44 10.71 23.55
C PRO A 206 -6.00 10.35 23.20
N ALA A 207 -5.81 9.18 22.59
CA ALA A 207 -4.53 8.67 22.12
C ALA A 207 -4.71 7.78 20.87
N SER A 208 -3.59 7.37 20.25
CA SER A 208 -3.61 6.58 19.02
C SER A 208 -2.58 5.45 19.00
N LEU A 209 -2.95 4.35 18.37
CA LEU A 209 -2.12 3.19 18.08
C LEU A 209 -1.86 3.08 16.56
N SER A 210 -0.82 2.38 16.17
CA SER A 210 -0.55 2.02 14.76
C SER A 210 -1.53 0.97 14.20
N ALA A 211 -2.17 0.19 15.08
CA ALA A 211 -3.14 -0.84 14.75
C ALA A 211 -4.31 -0.86 15.76
N PRO A 212 -5.52 -1.30 15.36
CA PRO A 212 -6.68 -1.40 16.26
C PRO A 212 -6.57 -2.61 17.19
N VAL A 213 -7.44 -2.69 18.21
CA VAL A 213 -7.67 -3.95 18.94
C VAL A 213 -8.47 -4.91 18.04
N VAL A 214 -8.00 -6.16 17.94
CA VAL A 214 -8.57 -7.20 17.08
C VAL A 214 -9.28 -8.25 17.93
N ARG A 215 -10.36 -8.85 17.43
CA ARG A 215 -11.01 -10.02 18.05
C ARG A 215 -10.87 -11.25 17.15
N THR A 216 -10.28 -12.31 17.69
CA THR A 216 -10.08 -13.58 16.98
C THR A 216 -10.82 -14.69 17.74
N GLY A 217 -11.99 -15.07 17.22
CA GLY A 217 -12.89 -16.01 17.88
C GLY A 217 -13.46 -15.43 19.18
N ASN A 218 -13.03 -15.97 20.32
CA ASN A 218 -13.41 -15.49 21.65
C ASN A 218 -12.32 -14.66 22.35
N GLU A 219 -11.12 -14.58 21.77
CA GLU A 219 -9.99 -13.86 22.35
C GLU A 219 -9.91 -12.43 21.76
N TYR A 220 -9.56 -11.46 22.61
CA TYR A 220 -9.22 -10.10 22.18
C TYR A 220 -7.71 -9.92 22.20
N TRP A 221 -7.19 -9.22 21.19
CA TRP A 221 -5.78 -9.05 20.91
C TRP A 221 -5.43 -7.57 20.90
N PHE A 222 -4.55 -7.18 21.82
CA PHE A 222 -4.09 -5.80 22.00
C PHE A 222 -2.71 -5.62 21.35
N PRO A 223 -2.48 -4.56 20.56
CA PRO A 223 -1.15 -4.27 20.02
C PRO A 223 -0.12 -4.13 21.14
N VAL A 224 1.05 -4.75 21.01
CA VAL A 224 2.15 -4.64 22.00
C VAL A 224 2.67 -3.20 22.12
N GLU A 225 2.41 -2.36 21.12
CA GLU A 225 2.58 -0.90 21.20
C GLU A 225 1.79 -0.26 22.35
N PHE A 226 0.57 -0.75 22.66
CA PHE A 226 -0.23 -0.23 23.77
C PHE A 226 0.52 -0.39 25.11
N LEU A 227 1.11 -1.56 25.33
CA LEU A 227 1.97 -1.85 26.48
C LEU A 227 3.20 -0.92 26.51
N GLN A 228 3.90 -0.78 25.38
CA GLN A 228 5.13 0.04 25.31
C GLN A 228 4.88 1.53 25.54
N LYS A 229 3.85 2.10 24.89
CA LYS A 229 3.54 3.53 24.97
C LYS A 229 2.78 3.88 26.22
N TYR A 230 1.72 3.15 26.57
CA TYR A 230 0.71 3.61 27.53
C TYR A 230 0.74 2.95 28.91
N MET A 231 1.49 1.85 29.09
CA MET A 231 1.59 1.19 30.41
C MET A 231 2.89 1.49 31.16
N SER A 232 2.77 1.60 32.47
CA SER A 232 3.84 1.69 33.47
C SER A 232 3.90 0.41 34.31
N GLY A 233 4.98 0.24 35.08
CA GLY A 233 5.21 -0.99 35.87
C GLY A 233 5.59 -2.23 35.06
N ILE A 234 5.69 -2.11 33.73
CA ILE A 234 6.11 -3.19 32.83
C ILE A 234 7.33 -2.81 31.98
N THR A 235 8.06 -3.85 31.55
CA THR A 235 9.17 -3.79 30.60
C THR A 235 8.84 -4.70 29.41
N VAL A 236 8.99 -4.18 28.19
CA VAL A 236 8.76 -4.94 26.95
C VAL A 236 10.02 -4.93 26.09
N THR A 237 10.66 -6.09 25.92
CA THR A 237 11.85 -6.25 25.08
C THR A 237 11.58 -7.17 23.89
N LYS A 238 12.28 -6.90 22.77
CA LYS A 238 12.35 -7.80 21.60
C LYS A 238 13.76 -8.37 21.51
N GLY A 239 13.87 -9.65 21.19
CA GLY A 239 15.15 -10.35 21.06
C GLY A 239 14.91 -11.80 20.64
N SER A 240 15.80 -12.69 21.09
CA SER A 240 15.62 -14.14 20.97
C SER A 240 15.58 -14.80 22.35
N ASP A 241 15.01 -16.00 22.41
CA ASP A 241 15.11 -16.90 23.55
C ASP A 241 16.44 -17.68 23.58
N GLY A 242 16.53 -18.68 24.47
CA GLY A 242 17.72 -19.51 24.63
C GLY A 242 18.02 -20.45 23.45
N ASP A 243 17.02 -20.72 22.60
CA ASP A 243 17.15 -21.55 21.39
C ASP A 243 17.32 -20.69 20.12
N GLY A 244 17.34 -19.35 20.28
CA GLY A 244 17.54 -18.38 19.22
C GLY A 244 16.24 -17.90 18.56
N VAL A 245 15.08 -18.40 18.97
CA VAL A 245 13.78 -18.08 18.34
C VAL A 245 13.37 -16.64 18.68
N PRO A 246 12.90 -15.83 17.71
CA PRO A 246 12.43 -14.47 17.97
C PRO A 246 11.30 -14.42 19.01
N MET A 247 11.55 -13.71 20.11
CA MET A 247 10.64 -13.54 21.24
C MET A 247 10.46 -12.06 21.57
N CYS A 248 9.22 -11.65 21.79
CA CYS A 248 8.92 -10.43 22.52
C CYS A 248 8.56 -10.79 23.97
N LYS A 249 9.44 -10.41 24.90
CA LYS A 249 9.27 -10.64 26.33
C LYS A 249 8.55 -9.45 26.94
N VAL A 250 7.40 -9.71 27.55
CA VAL A 250 6.68 -8.77 28.42
C VAL A 250 6.93 -9.20 29.86
N MET A 251 7.30 -8.27 30.73
CA MET A 251 7.61 -8.58 32.13
C MET A 251 7.19 -7.43 33.04
N LEU A 252 6.72 -7.73 34.26
CA LEU A 252 6.63 -6.71 35.31
C LEU A 252 8.04 -6.19 35.63
N SER A 253 8.18 -4.88 35.84
CA SER A 253 9.47 -4.28 36.17
C SER A 253 9.95 -4.65 37.59
N GLU A 254 9.01 -4.94 38.51
CA GLU A 254 9.29 -5.33 39.90
C GLU A 254 8.48 -6.55 40.34
N TYR A 255 8.96 -7.29 41.33
CA TYR A 255 8.27 -8.49 41.83
C TYR A 255 7.07 -8.12 42.70
N GLY A 256 5.87 -8.46 42.23
CA GLY A 256 4.63 -7.96 42.83
C GLY A 256 4.37 -6.48 42.52
N GLY A 257 5.10 -5.89 41.58
CA GLY A 257 4.81 -4.57 41.05
C GLY A 257 3.48 -4.57 40.30
N ILE A 258 2.72 -3.47 40.43
CA ILE A 258 1.41 -3.30 39.83
C ILE A 258 1.56 -2.68 38.43
N PRO A 259 0.99 -3.28 37.37
CA PRO A 259 0.90 -2.64 36.06
C PRO A 259 -0.15 -1.51 36.11
N SER A 260 0.22 -0.32 35.66
CA SER A 260 -0.64 0.87 35.62
C SER A 260 -0.65 1.52 34.24
N LEU A 261 -1.50 2.51 34.02
CA LEU A 261 -1.42 3.39 32.85
C LEU A 261 -0.55 4.62 33.17
N LYS A 262 0.15 5.12 32.15
CA LYS A 262 0.91 6.37 32.23
C LYS A 262 -0.03 7.56 32.29
N ASN A 263 0.41 8.63 32.94
CA ASN A 263 -0.27 9.92 32.86
C ASN A 263 0.28 10.72 31.68
N HIS A 264 -0.43 11.78 31.28
CA HIS A 264 -0.10 12.55 30.08
C HIS A 264 1.30 13.20 30.10
N SER A 265 1.85 13.44 31.29
CA SER A 265 3.24 13.88 31.50
C SER A 265 4.30 12.88 31.03
N ASP A 266 3.93 11.59 30.94
CA ASP A 266 4.87 10.47 30.78
C ASP A 266 4.83 9.91 29.34
N TYR A 267 3.95 10.45 28.49
CA TYR A 267 4.00 10.27 27.05
C TYR A 267 5.11 11.19 26.50
N GLY A 268 6.24 10.61 26.09
CA GLY A 268 7.36 11.37 25.53
C GLY A 268 6.91 12.30 24.41
N THR A 269 7.38 13.55 24.46
CA THR A 269 6.89 14.65 23.62
C THR A 269 7.39 14.57 22.17
N ASP A 270 6.87 13.61 21.42
CA ASP A 270 7.10 13.47 19.97
C ASP A 270 6.29 14.53 19.17
N GLY A 271 6.71 15.79 19.30
CA GLY A 271 6.63 16.76 18.22
C GLY A 271 5.25 17.24 17.74
N VAL A 272 4.20 17.22 18.57
CA VAL A 272 2.97 17.96 18.28
C VAL A 272 3.20 19.44 18.58
N SER A 273 3.74 20.18 17.61
CA SER A 273 3.70 21.64 17.62
C SER A 273 2.25 22.11 17.62
N GLU A 274 1.88 22.98 18.55
CA GLU A 274 0.56 23.64 18.52
C GLU A 274 0.44 24.46 17.23
N PRO A 275 -0.71 24.44 16.53
CA PRO A 275 -0.95 25.36 15.43
C PRO A 275 -1.14 26.77 16.00
N GLU A 276 -0.21 27.68 15.71
CA GLU A 276 -0.37 29.11 16.02
C GLU A 276 -1.66 29.62 15.36
N TYR A 277 -2.69 29.90 16.17
CA TYR A 277 -3.88 30.59 15.69
C TYR A 277 -3.52 32.05 15.41
N SER A 278 -3.26 32.36 14.14
CA SER A 278 -3.16 33.73 13.66
C SER A 278 -4.47 34.46 13.97
N GLN A 279 -4.41 35.39 14.92
CA GLN A 279 -5.56 36.19 15.30
C GLN A 279 -5.69 37.35 14.30
N ASP A 280 -6.36 37.09 13.17
CA ASP A 280 -6.65 38.11 12.16
C ASP A 280 -7.55 39.21 12.76
N ASP A 281 -6.94 40.35 13.06
CA ASP A 281 -7.58 41.54 13.62
C ASP A 281 -8.43 42.26 12.56
N SER A 282 -9.65 41.76 12.34
CA SER A 282 -10.63 42.35 11.42
C SER A 282 -11.27 43.59 12.04
N GLY A 283 -10.58 44.73 11.98
CA GLY A 283 -11.09 46.00 12.50
C GLY A 283 -12.27 46.59 11.71
N GLU A 284 -13.27 47.06 12.44
CA GLU A 284 -14.30 48.05 12.06
C GLU A 284 -14.39 49.14 13.16
#